data_AF-A0AA92W1E8-F1
#
_entry.id   AF-A0AA92W1E8-F1
#
_cell.length_a   1.000
_cell.length_b   1.000
_cell.length_c   1.000
_cell.angle_alpha   90.00
_cell.angle_beta   90.00
_cell.angle_gamma   90.00
#
_symmetry.space_group_name_H-M   'P 1'
#
loop_
_entity.id
_entity.type
_entity.pdbx_description
1 polymer ?
#
loop_
_entity_poly.entity_id
_entity_poly.type
_entity_poly.pdbx_seq_one_letter_code
_entity_poly.pdbx_strand_id
1 'polypeptide(L)'
;MIRDSALIDKLIADLHFHNFLNVVEGDNFFTSVDHTIENLQSVLNAIGLDNKLNAHKDFYHGGNVQTTEKSDYINTYLDDVFIDYFFRTYKFKEIIFPKGLCHEQITPEGIVHPKEDISLDLNNLYDRCTFANNIFRLFGVDSELKNQFPCNKYIKSLSMGQRIFGLHSWCFVLINDEPIYKMYLDTFINNYYPGHSLERTDHRGQTIKEFVKFVYGKYHTDIFSTFPINHLSSLQKFEDGFSQIRDKKIFGQYTIEEILLIYALLVDKFLLHKNSFLLNLCFCIKSKLLENSILNDFIYFEDNNMSSKSIEPYINSMDMYLRFASHTKSKAYTFKPINDVMCQVDLFGKPSVKLISYSNTMPLPYLYKNIT
;
A
#
# COMPACT_ATOMS: atom_id res chain seq x y z
N MET A 1 7.76 12.19 -10.89
CA MET A 1 7.38 11.44 -9.69
C MET A 1 5.87 11.45 -9.58
N ILE A 2 5.26 10.41 -9.01
CA ILE A 2 3.81 10.37 -8.77
C ILE A 2 3.38 11.37 -7.68
N ARG A 3 4.34 11.76 -6.82
CA ARG A 3 4.25 12.79 -5.79
C ARG A 3 5.02 14.05 -6.23
N ASP A 4 4.67 14.64 -7.37
CA ASP A 4 5.24 15.93 -7.76
C ASP A 4 4.55 17.09 -7.00
N SER A 5 5.30 18.16 -6.75
CA SER A 5 4.82 19.29 -5.93
C SER A 5 3.58 19.96 -6.52
N ALA A 6 3.48 20.14 -7.84
CA ALA A 6 2.34 20.82 -8.46
C ALA A 6 1.05 19.98 -8.37
N LEU A 7 1.14 18.65 -8.45
CA LEU A 7 0.00 17.78 -8.15
C LEU A 7 -0.38 17.86 -6.67
N ILE A 8 0.60 17.83 -5.76
CA ILE A 8 0.35 17.92 -4.32
C ILE A 8 -0.31 19.26 -3.95
N ASP A 9 0.19 20.38 -4.45
CA ASP A 9 -0.35 21.72 -4.24
C ASP A 9 -1.80 21.83 -4.76
N LYS A 10 -2.08 21.26 -5.94
CA LYS A 10 -3.43 21.18 -6.51
C LYS A 10 -4.40 20.41 -5.60
N LEU A 11 -3.96 19.30 -5.03
CA LEU A 11 -4.76 18.49 -4.10
C LEU A 11 -4.99 19.21 -2.75
N ILE A 12 -3.98 19.90 -2.23
CA ILE A 12 -4.07 20.71 -1.01
C ILE A 12 -5.04 21.89 -1.22
N ALA A 13 -4.92 22.62 -2.33
CA ALA A 13 -5.79 23.74 -2.67
C ALA A 13 -7.26 23.30 -2.81
N ASP A 14 -7.50 22.14 -3.43
CA ASP A 14 -8.84 21.55 -3.57
C ASP A 14 -9.45 21.14 -2.21
N LEU A 15 -8.67 20.47 -1.35
CA LEU A 15 -9.06 20.15 0.03
C LEU A 15 -9.35 21.41 0.86
N HIS A 16 -8.58 22.48 0.65
CA HIS A 16 -8.72 23.74 1.36
C HIS A 16 -9.99 24.48 0.95
N PHE A 17 -10.20 24.68 -0.35
CA PHE A 17 -11.39 25.33 -0.89
C PHE A 17 -12.69 24.65 -0.45
N HIS A 18 -12.68 23.31 -0.35
CA HIS A 18 -13.82 22.51 0.11
C HIS A 18 -13.91 22.33 1.63
N ASN A 19 -13.08 23.04 2.42
CA ASN A 19 -13.07 23.03 3.89
C ASN A 19 -12.79 21.65 4.54
N PHE A 20 -12.17 20.72 3.82
CA PHE A 20 -11.65 19.46 4.37
C PHE A 20 -10.28 19.64 5.04
N LEU A 21 -9.58 20.73 4.70
CA LEU A 21 -8.24 21.04 5.18
C LEU A 21 -8.12 22.53 5.45
N ASN A 22 -8.10 22.94 6.72
CA ASN A 22 -7.72 24.33 7.01
C ASN A 22 -6.21 24.52 6.78
N VAL A 23 -5.87 25.51 5.97
CA VAL A 23 -4.51 25.97 5.67
C VAL A 23 -4.49 27.44 6.09
N VAL A 24 -3.54 27.82 6.94
CA VAL A 24 -3.37 29.21 7.38
C VAL A 24 -2.32 29.86 6.49
N GLU A 25 -2.48 31.15 6.16
CA GLU A 25 -1.46 31.90 5.41
C GLU A 25 -0.09 31.86 6.11
N GLY A 26 0.96 31.42 5.41
CA GLY A 26 2.37 31.50 5.86
C GLY A 26 2.96 30.22 6.49
N ASP A 27 2.12 29.21 6.72
CA ASP A 27 2.48 27.82 6.97
C ASP A 27 3.02 27.18 5.61
N ASN A 28 3.95 26.18 5.54
CA ASN A 28 4.38 25.47 4.28
C ASN A 28 4.50 23.90 4.35
N PHE A 29 3.81 23.11 3.49
CA PHE A 29 3.37 21.68 3.71
C PHE A 29 4.48 20.62 3.64
N PHE A 30 5.52 20.84 2.84
CA PHE A 30 6.40 19.75 2.41
C PHE A 30 7.89 20.09 2.25
N THR A 31 8.35 21.32 2.50
CA THR A 31 9.78 21.66 2.37
C THR A 31 10.37 22.41 3.55
N SER A 32 11.53 21.95 3.99
CA SER A 32 12.50 22.78 4.71
C SER A 32 13.12 23.78 3.73
N VAL A 33 12.77 25.07 3.86
CA VAL A 33 13.41 26.23 3.20
C VAL A 33 13.64 26.07 1.69
N ASP A 34 12.67 26.50 0.88
CA ASP A 34 12.88 26.61 -0.57
C ASP A 34 13.73 27.85 -0.89
N HIS A 35 15.01 27.62 -1.21
CA HIS A 35 15.96 28.66 -1.62
C HIS A 35 15.48 29.49 -2.83
N THR A 36 14.56 28.97 -3.64
CA THR A 36 13.95 29.70 -4.77
C THR A 36 13.10 30.87 -4.28
N ILE A 37 12.37 30.68 -3.18
CA ILE A 37 11.49 31.70 -2.59
C ILE A 37 12.28 32.73 -1.78
N GLU A 38 13.33 32.31 -1.06
CA GLU A 38 14.28 33.23 -0.42
C GLU A 38 14.96 34.15 -1.45
N ASN A 39 15.34 33.61 -2.62
CA ASN A 39 15.85 34.40 -3.73
C ASN A 39 14.78 35.35 -4.30
N LEU A 40 13.52 34.89 -4.44
CA LEU A 40 12.42 35.73 -4.95
C LEU A 40 12.09 36.87 -3.98
N GLN A 41 12.05 36.62 -2.67
CA GLN A 41 11.86 37.63 -1.64
C GLN A 41 13.04 38.61 -1.59
N SER A 42 14.27 38.12 -1.74
CA SER A 42 15.46 38.97 -1.89
C SER A 42 15.38 39.88 -3.11
N VAL A 43 14.84 39.39 -4.24
CA VAL A 43 14.58 40.20 -5.43
C VAL A 43 13.48 41.24 -5.18
N LEU A 44 12.35 40.88 -4.56
CA LEU A 44 11.28 41.83 -4.21
C LEU A 44 11.76 42.96 -3.30
N ASN A 45 12.60 42.62 -2.31
CA ASN A 45 13.26 43.59 -1.43
C ASN A 45 14.22 44.50 -2.23
N ALA A 46 15.04 43.92 -3.12
CA ALA A 46 16.01 44.68 -3.93
C ALA A 46 15.35 45.66 -4.93
N ILE A 47 14.13 45.37 -5.39
CA ILE A 47 13.36 46.24 -6.29
C ILE A 47 12.32 47.11 -5.56
N GLY A 48 12.29 47.09 -4.22
CA GLY A 48 11.42 47.95 -3.40
C GLY A 48 9.91 47.67 -3.56
N LEU A 49 9.55 46.40 -3.80
CA LEU A 49 8.16 45.94 -3.90
C LEU A 49 7.71 45.11 -2.69
N ASP A 50 8.56 44.92 -1.70
CA ASP A 50 8.32 44.22 -0.43
C ASP A 50 7.10 44.72 0.37
N ASN A 51 6.73 45.99 0.17
CA ASN A 51 5.56 46.62 0.78
C ASN A 51 4.25 46.45 -0.02
N LYS A 52 4.29 45.82 -1.20
CA LYS A 52 3.15 45.59 -2.10
C LYS A 52 2.98 44.12 -2.49
N LEU A 53 4.07 43.36 -2.46
CA LEU A 53 4.16 41.98 -2.90
C LEU A 53 5.10 41.23 -1.95
N ASN A 54 4.68 40.03 -1.56
CA ASN A 54 5.41 39.13 -0.69
C ASN A 54 5.57 37.77 -1.40
N ALA A 55 6.80 37.28 -1.53
CA ALA A 55 7.09 36.04 -2.27
C ALA A 55 6.35 34.83 -1.69
N HIS A 56 6.16 34.81 -0.36
CA HIS A 56 5.51 33.74 0.38
C HIS A 56 3.98 33.87 0.44
N LYS A 57 3.38 34.91 -0.15
CA LYS A 57 1.92 35.11 -0.21
C LYS A 57 1.37 35.25 -1.62
N ASP A 58 2.01 36.08 -2.45
CA ASP A 58 1.50 36.51 -3.75
C ASP A 58 2.05 35.69 -4.93
N PHE A 59 3.14 34.94 -4.71
CA PHE A 59 3.82 34.14 -5.74
C PHE A 59 3.93 32.65 -5.41
N TYR A 60 3.75 32.27 -4.14
CA TYR A 60 3.84 30.90 -3.66
C TYR A 60 2.60 30.55 -2.83
N HIS A 61 1.99 29.40 -3.10
CA HIS A 61 0.77 28.94 -2.43
C HIS A 61 0.94 27.59 -1.71
N GLY A 62 2.18 27.09 -1.58
CA GLY A 62 2.49 25.94 -0.73
C GLY A 62 2.30 26.31 0.75
N GLY A 63 1.07 26.13 1.27
CA GLY A 63 0.62 26.30 2.67
C GLY A 63 0.99 25.08 3.56
N ASN A 64 0.86 25.04 4.92
CA ASN A 64 1.27 23.86 5.77
C ASN A 64 0.17 22.88 6.17
N VAL A 65 0.62 21.72 6.64
CA VAL A 65 0.06 21.07 7.83
C VAL A 65 1.06 20.91 8.97
N GLN A 66 0.68 21.50 10.09
CA GLN A 66 1.23 21.26 11.42
C GLN A 66 0.94 19.83 11.96
N THR A 67 0.66 18.83 11.11
CA THR A 67 0.42 17.43 11.48
C THR A 67 0.84 16.48 10.36
N THR A 68 1.83 15.61 10.63
CA THR A 68 2.31 14.55 9.73
C THR A 68 1.16 13.72 9.14
N GLU A 69 0.19 13.34 9.99
CA GLU A 69 -1.01 12.57 9.63
C GLU A 69 -1.76 13.04 8.37
N LYS A 70 -1.89 14.35 8.15
CA LYS A 70 -2.60 14.89 6.98
C LYS A 70 -1.80 14.73 5.68
N SER A 71 -0.48 14.86 5.76
CA SER A 71 0.43 14.50 4.67
C SER A 71 0.34 13.00 4.36
N ASP A 72 0.23 12.17 5.40
CA ASP A 72 0.13 10.72 5.27
C ASP A 72 -1.15 10.30 4.54
N TYR A 73 -2.27 11.00 4.77
CA TYR A 73 -3.53 10.75 4.06
C TYR A 73 -3.43 11.01 2.55
N ILE A 74 -2.80 12.12 2.13
CA ILE A 74 -2.58 12.45 0.70
C ILE A 74 -1.64 11.41 0.07
N ASN A 75 -0.52 11.11 0.72
CA ASN A 75 0.44 10.12 0.22
C ASN A 75 -0.18 8.72 0.10
N THR A 76 -0.90 8.27 1.12
CA THR A 76 -1.57 6.95 1.12
C THR A 76 -2.61 6.85 0.00
N TYR A 77 -3.34 7.93 -0.27
CA TYR A 77 -4.30 8.03 -1.37
C TYR A 77 -3.63 8.00 -2.74
N LEU A 78 -2.55 8.75 -2.96
CA LEU A 78 -1.76 8.66 -4.19
C LEU A 78 -1.20 7.24 -4.40
N ASP A 79 -0.82 6.57 -3.31
CA ASP A 79 -0.35 5.19 -3.35
C ASP A 79 -1.47 4.19 -3.67
N ASP A 80 -2.70 4.41 -3.17
CA ASP A 80 -3.89 3.65 -3.57
C ASP A 80 -4.15 3.81 -5.07
N VAL A 81 -4.17 5.04 -5.57
CA VAL A 81 -4.45 5.34 -6.99
C VAL A 81 -3.38 4.74 -7.91
N PHE A 82 -2.10 4.82 -7.53
CA PHE A 82 -1.02 4.24 -8.33
C PHE A 82 -1.03 2.71 -8.37
N ILE A 83 -1.30 2.04 -7.23
CA ILE A 83 -1.44 0.58 -7.22
C ILE A 83 -2.73 0.14 -7.94
N ASP A 84 -3.84 0.87 -7.81
CA ASP A 84 -5.07 0.59 -8.58
C ASP A 84 -4.83 0.75 -10.09
N TYR A 85 -4.06 1.76 -10.51
CA TYR A 85 -3.67 1.95 -11.91
C TYR A 85 -2.81 0.79 -12.44
N PHE A 86 -1.87 0.25 -11.65
CA PHE A 86 -1.18 -1.00 -11.99
C PHE A 86 -2.17 -2.15 -12.17
N PHE A 87 -3.07 -2.36 -11.20
CA PHE A 87 -4.02 -3.47 -11.25
C PHE A 87 -4.99 -3.42 -12.43
N ARG A 88 -5.30 -2.23 -12.95
CA ARG A 88 -6.15 -2.07 -14.15
C ARG A 88 -5.42 -2.31 -15.46
N THR A 89 -4.13 -1.99 -15.53
CA THR A 89 -3.37 -1.97 -16.79
C THR A 89 -2.50 -3.19 -16.98
N TYR A 90 -2.00 -3.79 -15.90
CA TYR A 90 -1.37 -5.09 -15.95
C TYR A 90 -2.43 -6.15 -16.30
N LYS A 91 -2.06 -7.06 -17.21
CA LYS A 91 -2.92 -8.18 -17.60
C LYS A 91 -2.58 -9.37 -16.72
N PHE A 92 -3.18 -9.43 -15.54
CA PHE A 92 -3.14 -10.65 -14.76
C PHE A 92 -3.73 -11.79 -15.57
N LYS A 93 -3.19 -12.98 -15.33
CA LYS A 93 -3.84 -14.21 -15.76
C LYS A 93 -4.82 -14.60 -14.66
N GLU A 94 -5.84 -15.36 -15.01
CA GLU A 94 -6.81 -15.85 -14.03
C GLU A 94 -6.15 -16.61 -12.88
N ILE A 95 -6.53 -16.25 -11.65
CA ILE A 95 -6.16 -16.98 -10.43
C ILE A 95 -7.30 -17.90 -10.08
N ILE A 96 -7.08 -19.21 -10.23
CA ILE A 96 -8.09 -20.23 -9.98
C ILE A 96 -7.93 -20.74 -8.54
N PHE A 97 -8.89 -20.46 -7.67
CA PHE A 97 -8.97 -21.09 -6.35
C PHE A 97 -9.69 -22.44 -6.48
N PRO A 98 -9.02 -23.57 -6.15
CA PRO A 98 -9.69 -24.86 -6.08
C PRO A 98 -10.80 -24.87 -5.02
N LYS A 99 -11.83 -25.68 -5.27
CA LYS A 99 -12.92 -25.95 -4.34
C LYS A 99 -12.39 -26.27 -2.94
N GLY A 100 -12.91 -25.54 -1.94
CA GLY A 100 -12.50 -25.67 -0.55
C GLY A 100 -11.29 -24.81 -0.15
N LEU A 101 -10.62 -24.14 -1.09
CA LEU A 101 -9.59 -23.14 -0.78
C LEU A 101 -10.09 -21.69 -0.93
N CYS A 102 -11.24 -21.45 -1.57
CA CYS A 102 -11.99 -20.20 -1.42
C CYS A 102 -13.11 -20.43 -0.39
N HIS A 103 -13.05 -19.76 0.76
CA HIS A 103 -14.09 -19.82 1.78
C HIS A 103 -15.19 -18.77 1.54
N GLU A 104 -14.79 -17.59 1.05
CA GLU A 104 -15.64 -16.40 0.93
C GLU A 104 -15.28 -15.65 -0.36
N GLN A 105 -16.26 -15.51 -1.24
CA GLN A 105 -16.21 -14.61 -2.38
C GLN A 105 -17.01 -13.35 -2.06
N ILE A 106 -16.39 -12.19 -2.26
CA ILE A 106 -16.99 -10.87 -2.02
C ILE A 106 -17.65 -10.42 -3.32
N THR A 107 -18.90 -9.98 -3.26
CA THR A 107 -19.75 -9.65 -4.42
C THR A 107 -20.52 -8.33 -4.18
N PRO A 108 -21.14 -7.72 -5.22
CA PRO A 108 -21.99 -6.53 -5.08
C PRO A 108 -23.23 -6.71 -4.19
N GLU A 109 -23.60 -7.96 -3.90
CA GLU A 109 -24.70 -8.40 -3.05
C GLU A 109 -24.25 -8.74 -1.61
N GLY A 110 -22.98 -9.12 -1.42
CA GLY A 110 -22.41 -9.48 -0.12
C GLY A 110 -21.36 -10.59 -0.19
N ILE A 111 -21.23 -11.38 0.88
CA ILE A 111 -20.41 -12.60 0.90
C ILE A 111 -21.21 -13.76 0.33
N VAL A 112 -20.59 -14.55 -0.55
CA VAL A 112 -21.07 -15.88 -0.93
C VAL A 112 -20.01 -16.93 -0.61
N HIS A 113 -20.45 -18.15 -0.26
CA HIS A 113 -19.58 -19.28 0.04
C HIS A 113 -19.57 -20.24 -1.15
N PRO A 114 -18.53 -20.23 -2.01
CA PRO A 114 -18.50 -21.01 -3.23
C PRO A 114 -18.41 -22.52 -2.97
N LYS A 115 -18.99 -23.32 -3.86
CA LYS A 115 -19.05 -24.79 -3.76
C LYS A 115 -18.27 -25.52 -4.86
N GLU A 116 -17.59 -24.76 -5.69
CA GLU A 116 -16.85 -25.16 -6.88
C GLU A 116 -15.56 -24.33 -6.98
N ASP A 117 -14.76 -24.58 -8.01
CA ASP A 117 -13.55 -23.79 -8.28
C ASP A 117 -13.96 -22.37 -8.70
N ILE A 118 -13.25 -21.35 -8.20
CA ILE A 118 -13.52 -19.94 -8.51
C ILE A 118 -12.34 -19.36 -9.27
N SER A 119 -12.60 -18.77 -10.43
CA SER A 119 -11.63 -17.95 -11.15
C SER A 119 -11.77 -16.48 -10.73
N LEU A 120 -10.65 -15.82 -10.48
CA LEU A 120 -10.56 -14.41 -10.10
C LEU A 120 -9.76 -13.61 -11.14
N ASP A 121 -10.34 -12.50 -11.59
CA ASP A 121 -9.66 -11.47 -12.39
C ASP A 121 -9.27 -10.30 -11.49
N LEU A 122 -7.96 -10.11 -11.26
CA LEU A 122 -7.48 -9.04 -10.38
C LEU A 122 -7.63 -7.62 -10.97
N ASN A 123 -8.08 -7.47 -12.22
CA ASN A 123 -8.50 -6.18 -12.73
C ASN A 123 -9.89 -5.78 -12.15
N ASN A 124 -10.67 -6.73 -11.63
CA ASN A 124 -11.91 -6.51 -10.90
C ASN A 124 -11.66 -6.21 -9.40
N LEU A 125 -12.39 -5.23 -8.84
CA LEU A 125 -12.30 -4.85 -7.43
C LEU A 125 -12.77 -5.96 -6.48
N TYR A 126 -13.90 -6.60 -6.79
CA TYR A 126 -14.51 -7.63 -5.93
C TYR A 126 -13.63 -8.88 -5.85
N ASP A 127 -12.98 -9.23 -6.97
CA ASP A 127 -12.03 -10.33 -7.05
C ASP A 127 -10.71 -10.01 -6.34
N ARG A 128 -10.22 -8.77 -6.39
CA ARG A 128 -9.08 -8.32 -5.54
C ARG A 128 -9.39 -8.43 -4.06
N CYS A 129 -10.59 -8.00 -3.63
CA CYS A 129 -11.01 -8.14 -2.23
C CYS A 129 -11.15 -9.62 -1.84
N THR A 130 -11.73 -10.44 -2.70
CA THR A 130 -11.83 -11.91 -2.54
C THR A 130 -10.46 -12.56 -2.44
N PHE A 131 -9.52 -12.18 -3.28
CA PHE A 131 -8.15 -12.68 -3.27
C PHE A 131 -7.45 -12.33 -1.95
N ALA A 132 -7.44 -11.06 -1.56
CA ALA A 132 -6.84 -10.62 -0.30
C ALA A 132 -7.45 -11.35 0.91
N ASN A 133 -8.77 -11.51 0.91
CA ASN A 133 -9.52 -12.25 1.92
C ASN A 133 -9.06 -13.70 2.06
N ASN A 134 -9.02 -14.46 0.96
CA ASN A 134 -8.71 -15.89 1.05
C ASN A 134 -7.21 -16.15 1.28
N ILE A 135 -6.30 -15.31 0.78
CA ILE A 135 -4.86 -15.51 1.03
C ILE A 135 -4.49 -15.33 2.50
N PHE A 136 -5.00 -14.31 3.21
CA PHE A 136 -4.69 -14.18 4.64
C PHE A 136 -5.25 -15.38 5.44
N ARG A 137 -6.45 -15.85 5.08
CA ARG A 137 -7.09 -16.98 5.75
C ARG A 137 -6.31 -18.27 5.56
N LEU A 138 -6.04 -18.66 4.31
CA LEU A 138 -5.34 -19.90 3.97
C LEU A 138 -3.96 -20.02 4.63
N PHE A 139 -3.21 -18.92 4.71
CA PHE A 139 -1.86 -18.91 5.26
C PHE A 139 -1.80 -18.60 6.77
N GLY A 140 -2.73 -17.82 7.32
CA GLY A 140 -2.70 -17.35 8.71
C GLY A 140 -3.70 -18.01 9.66
N VAL A 141 -4.81 -18.55 9.16
CA VAL A 141 -5.96 -19.01 9.97
C VAL A 141 -6.32 -20.46 9.68
N ASP A 142 -6.76 -20.72 8.46
CA ASP A 142 -7.44 -21.94 8.03
C ASP A 142 -6.54 -23.19 8.16
N SER A 143 -7.17 -24.35 8.23
CA SER A 143 -6.50 -25.64 8.41
C SER A 143 -6.08 -26.28 7.09
N GLU A 144 -6.64 -25.82 5.99
CA GLU A 144 -6.70 -26.50 4.70
C GLU A 144 -5.30 -26.59 4.07
N LEU A 145 -4.56 -25.48 3.98
CA LEU A 145 -3.13 -25.52 3.61
C LEU A 145 -2.27 -26.23 4.67
N LYS A 146 -2.62 -26.14 5.96
CA LYS A 146 -1.90 -26.85 7.03
C LYS A 146 -2.08 -28.38 6.92
N ASN A 147 -3.20 -28.86 6.38
CA ASN A 147 -3.49 -30.26 6.10
C ASN A 147 -2.81 -30.73 4.81
N GLN A 148 -2.72 -29.87 3.79
CA GLN A 148 -1.97 -30.15 2.56
C GLN A 148 -0.44 -30.18 2.80
N PHE A 149 0.05 -29.39 3.77
CA PHE A 149 1.47 -29.27 4.11
C PHE A 149 1.75 -29.48 5.62
N PRO A 150 1.46 -30.68 6.19
CA PRO A 150 1.37 -30.92 7.63
C PRO A 150 2.70 -30.80 8.40
N CYS A 151 3.84 -30.83 7.72
CA CYS A 151 5.16 -30.63 8.34
C CYS A 151 5.79 -29.28 7.99
N ASN A 152 5.17 -28.47 7.14
CA ASN A 152 5.76 -27.24 6.64
C ASN A 152 5.79 -26.15 7.73
N LYS A 153 6.96 -25.56 7.95
CA LYS A 153 7.17 -24.56 9.00
C LYS A 153 6.77 -23.15 8.59
N TYR A 154 6.82 -22.81 7.30
CA TYR A 154 6.39 -21.51 6.81
C TYR A 154 4.89 -21.26 7.08
N ILE A 155 4.03 -22.17 6.58
CA ILE A 155 2.56 -22.08 6.75
C ILE A 155 2.14 -22.15 8.23
N LYS A 156 2.96 -22.73 9.11
CA LYS A 156 2.67 -22.86 10.54
C LYS A 156 3.14 -21.69 11.42
N SER A 157 4.04 -20.84 10.93
CA SER A 157 4.55 -19.67 11.68
C SER A 157 3.80 -18.38 11.36
N LEU A 158 3.05 -18.33 10.24
CA LEU A 158 2.25 -17.16 9.89
C LEU A 158 1.03 -17.01 10.80
N SER A 159 0.76 -15.77 11.18
CA SER A 159 -0.38 -15.35 11.99
C SER A 159 -1.20 -14.29 11.26
N MET A 160 -2.39 -13.96 11.76
CA MET A 160 -3.20 -12.84 11.25
C MET A 160 -3.06 -11.61 12.15
N GLY A 161 -3.08 -10.43 11.56
CA GLY A 161 -3.42 -9.17 12.24
C GLY A 161 -4.39 -8.35 11.41
N GLN A 162 -4.91 -7.24 11.95
CA GLN A 162 -5.86 -6.37 11.25
C GLN A 162 -5.18 -5.05 10.86
N ARG A 163 -5.41 -4.58 9.63
CA ARG A 163 -4.91 -3.29 9.13
C ARG A 163 -6.07 -2.47 8.54
N ILE A 164 -6.08 -1.17 8.83
CA ILE A 164 -7.02 -0.19 8.28
C ILE A 164 -6.34 0.47 7.08
N PHE A 165 -7.02 0.51 5.93
CA PHE A 165 -6.52 1.07 4.66
C PHE A 165 -7.19 2.39 4.29
N GLY A 166 -8.30 2.72 4.95
CA GLY A 166 -8.99 3.99 4.80
C GLY A 166 -10.21 4.05 5.71
N LEU A 167 -11.01 5.11 5.58
CA LEU A 167 -12.23 5.29 6.35
C LEU A 167 -13.18 4.11 6.08
N HIS A 168 -13.55 3.36 7.14
CA HIS A 168 -14.32 2.10 7.11
C HIS A 168 -13.73 0.91 6.34
N SER A 169 -12.52 1.01 5.81
CA SER A 169 -11.95 -0.03 4.95
C SER A 169 -10.78 -0.71 5.63
N TRP A 170 -10.89 -2.02 5.83
CA TRP A 170 -9.94 -2.80 6.59
C TRP A 170 -9.77 -4.19 5.99
N CYS A 171 -8.61 -4.78 6.20
CA CYS A 171 -8.27 -6.14 5.77
C CYS A 171 -7.50 -6.83 6.89
N PHE A 172 -7.66 -8.14 7.02
CA PHE A 172 -6.68 -8.92 7.77
C PHE A 172 -5.42 -9.10 6.91
N VAL A 173 -4.25 -9.12 7.56
CA VAL A 173 -2.94 -9.22 6.93
C VAL A 173 -2.13 -10.36 7.55
N LEU A 174 -1.18 -10.91 6.79
CA LEU A 174 -0.28 -11.96 7.29
C LEU A 174 0.84 -11.31 8.11
N ILE A 175 1.12 -11.85 9.30
CA ILE A 175 2.15 -11.34 10.21
C ILE A 175 3.10 -12.48 10.61
N ASN A 176 4.40 -12.17 10.56
CA ASN A 176 5.46 -12.91 11.22
C ASN A 176 6.41 -11.89 11.87
N ASP A 177 6.24 -11.63 13.17
CA ASP A 177 7.00 -10.61 13.90
C ASP A 177 8.34 -11.19 14.39
N GLU A 178 9.24 -11.49 13.44
CA GLU A 178 10.60 -11.93 13.73
C GLU A 178 11.53 -10.69 13.83
N PRO A 179 12.09 -10.36 15.01
CA PRO A 179 12.82 -9.11 15.24
C PRO A 179 14.03 -8.89 14.31
N ILE A 180 14.58 -9.97 13.76
CA ILE A 180 15.71 -9.94 12.84
C ILE A 180 15.37 -9.21 11.52
N TYR A 181 14.14 -9.36 11.02
CA TYR A 181 13.73 -8.72 9.77
C TYR A 181 13.72 -7.19 9.89
N LYS A 182 13.18 -6.70 11.01
CA LYS A 182 13.18 -5.29 11.35
C LYS A 182 14.60 -4.74 11.50
N MET A 183 15.50 -5.44 12.20
CA MET A 183 16.88 -4.97 12.37
C MET A 183 17.63 -4.85 11.04
N TYR A 184 17.43 -5.78 10.09
CA TYR A 184 17.99 -5.64 8.74
C TYR A 184 17.40 -4.46 7.98
N LEU A 185 16.09 -4.22 8.10
CA LEU A 185 15.45 -3.03 7.53
C LEU A 185 16.05 -1.74 8.13
N ASP A 186 16.11 -1.63 9.46
CA ASP A 186 16.69 -0.49 10.17
C ASP A 186 18.16 -0.27 9.75
N THR A 187 18.95 -1.34 9.59
CA THR A 187 20.35 -1.28 9.12
C THR A 187 20.46 -0.87 7.65
N PHE A 188 19.56 -1.33 6.79
CA PHE A 188 19.49 -0.92 5.39
C PHE A 188 19.14 0.57 5.27
N ILE A 189 18.13 1.04 6.01
CA ILE A 189 17.72 2.44 6.08
C ILE A 189 18.90 3.31 6.54
N ASN A 190 19.55 2.96 7.65
CA ASN A 190 20.66 3.74 8.20
C ASN A 190 21.87 3.85 7.23
N ASN A 191 22.11 2.84 6.39
CA ASN A 191 23.24 2.82 5.46
C ASN A 191 22.98 3.52 4.13
N TYR A 192 21.76 3.42 3.59
CA TYR A 192 21.43 3.88 2.23
C TYR A 192 20.44 5.05 2.18
N TYR A 193 19.70 5.30 3.27
CA TYR A 193 18.69 6.34 3.39
C TYR A 193 18.80 7.10 4.73
N PRO A 194 20.00 7.59 5.12
CA PRO A 194 20.21 8.23 6.42
C PRO A 194 19.30 9.46 6.58
N GLY A 195 18.48 9.47 7.64
CA GLY A 195 17.51 10.53 7.91
C GLY A 195 16.15 10.38 7.22
N HIS A 196 15.92 9.32 6.45
CA HIS A 196 14.67 9.08 5.72
C HIS A 196 13.97 7.77 6.10
N SER A 197 12.66 7.69 5.87
CA SER A 197 11.86 6.45 5.97
C SER A 197 11.60 5.89 4.57
N LEU A 198 11.57 4.55 4.44
CA LEU A 198 11.19 3.87 3.19
C LEU A 198 9.68 3.81 2.96
N GLU A 199 8.86 4.25 3.92
CA GLU A 199 7.39 4.23 3.86
C GLU A 199 6.80 5.06 2.70
N ARG A 200 7.62 5.83 1.96
CA ARG A 200 7.19 6.66 0.83
C ARG A 200 8.18 6.64 -0.34
N THR A 201 8.91 5.54 -0.56
CA THR A 201 9.74 5.47 -1.78
C THR A 201 8.88 5.58 -3.04
N ASP A 202 9.45 6.21 -4.04
CA ASP A 202 8.84 6.39 -5.36
C ASP A 202 9.08 5.17 -6.26
N HIS A 203 10.28 4.58 -6.26
CA HIS A 203 10.61 3.36 -7.01
C HIS A 203 10.64 2.14 -6.09
N ARG A 204 9.48 1.65 -5.69
CA ARG A 204 9.30 0.67 -4.60
C ARG A 204 9.87 -0.69 -4.99
N GLY A 205 9.65 -1.13 -6.22
CA GLY A 205 10.19 -2.38 -6.75
C GLY A 205 11.72 -2.37 -6.81
N GLN A 206 12.33 -1.24 -7.16
CA GLN A 206 13.78 -1.09 -7.14
C GLN A 206 14.33 -1.10 -5.69
N THR A 207 13.66 -0.43 -4.74
CA THR A 207 14.00 -0.52 -3.31
C THR A 207 13.96 -1.97 -2.81
N ILE A 208 12.96 -2.77 -3.23
CA ILE A 208 12.88 -4.21 -2.91
C ILE A 208 14.10 -4.97 -3.45
N LYS A 209 14.51 -4.74 -4.70
CA LYS A 209 15.71 -5.36 -5.28
C LYS A 209 16.98 -5.00 -4.51
N GLU A 210 17.12 -3.74 -4.11
CA GLU A 210 18.27 -3.26 -3.35
C GLU A 210 18.29 -3.83 -1.93
N PHE A 211 17.15 -3.89 -1.25
CA PHE A 211 17.01 -4.52 0.06
C PHE A 211 17.35 -6.01 0.01
N VAL A 212 16.87 -6.75 -1.00
CA VAL A 212 17.21 -8.18 -1.16
C VAL A 212 18.69 -8.39 -1.44
N LYS A 213 19.33 -7.56 -2.26
CA LYS A 213 20.79 -7.61 -2.47
C LYS A 213 21.55 -7.33 -1.17
N PHE A 214 21.08 -6.36 -0.37
CA PHE A 214 21.64 -6.06 0.94
C PHE A 214 21.48 -7.24 1.90
N VAL A 215 20.27 -7.81 2.04
CA VAL A 215 20.01 -8.98 2.89
C VAL A 215 20.91 -10.14 2.49
N TYR A 216 21.02 -10.46 1.19
CA TYR A 216 21.90 -11.52 0.69
C TYR A 216 23.39 -11.25 0.99
N GLY A 217 23.89 -10.05 0.66
CA GLY A 217 25.29 -9.66 0.91
C GLY A 217 25.66 -9.57 2.39
N LYS A 218 24.68 -9.30 3.26
CA LYS A 218 24.83 -9.27 4.72
C LYS A 218 24.38 -10.57 5.41
N TYR A 219 23.91 -11.58 4.67
CA TYR A 219 23.34 -12.81 5.23
C TYR A 219 24.37 -13.66 6.02
N HIS A 220 25.65 -13.36 5.87
CA HIS A 220 26.76 -14.04 6.54
C HIS A 220 27.68 -13.06 7.29
N THR A 221 27.14 -11.94 7.77
CA THR A 221 27.90 -10.89 8.48
C THR A 221 27.48 -10.75 9.96
N ASP A 222 28.27 -10.02 10.74
CA ASP A 222 28.23 -9.91 12.21
C ASP A 222 26.84 -9.70 12.83
N ILE A 223 25.92 -9.11 12.08
CA ILE A 223 24.51 -8.91 12.46
C ILE A 223 23.89 -10.22 13.00
N PHE A 224 24.15 -11.36 12.35
CA PHE A 224 23.66 -12.67 12.77
C PHE A 224 24.25 -13.18 14.09
N SER A 225 25.46 -12.75 14.47
CA SER A 225 26.13 -13.17 15.71
C SER A 225 25.48 -12.60 16.98
N THR A 226 24.64 -11.57 16.83
CA THR A 226 23.93 -10.92 17.94
C THR A 226 22.67 -11.68 18.39
N PHE A 227 22.22 -12.69 17.62
CA PHE A 227 20.97 -13.42 17.88
C PHE A 227 21.22 -14.76 18.57
N PRO A 228 20.37 -15.18 19.54
CA PRO A 228 20.46 -16.51 20.12
C PRO A 228 20.26 -17.59 19.05
N ILE A 229 21.04 -18.66 19.11
CA ILE A 229 21.05 -19.80 18.16
C ILE A 229 19.63 -20.35 17.90
N ASN A 230 18.75 -20.31 18.90
CA ASN A 230 17.36 -20.76 18.78
C ASN A 230 16.54 -19.93 17.77
N HIS A 231 16.73 -18.60 17.72
CA HIS A 231 16.07 -17.75 16.71
C HIS A 231 16.62 -18.05 15.31
N LEU A 232 17.93 -18.24 15.18
CA LEU A 232 18.57 -18.59 13.91
C LEU A 232 18.04 -19.92 13.36
N SER A 233 17.87 -20.92 14.23
CA SER A 233 17.28 -22.21 13.87
C SER A 233 15.78 -22.10 13.53
N SER A 234 15.04 -21.18 14.17
CA SER A 234 13.63 -20.89 13.84
C SER A 234 13.52 -20.29 12.44
N LEU A 235 14.29 -19.23 12.17
CA LEU A 235 14.36 -18.57 10.87
C LEU A 235 14.74 -19.53 9.76
N GLN A 236 15.81 -20.31 9.93
CA GLN A 236 16.23 -21.27 8.91
C GLN A 236 15.12 -22.29 8.59
N LYS A 237 14.43 -22.83 9.62
CA LYS A 237 13.29 -23.74 9.43
C LYS A 237 12.14 -23.07 8.68
N PHE A 238 11.89 -21.78 8.92
CA PHE A 238 10.86 -21.00 8.23
C PHE A 238 11.20 -20.82 6.74
N GLU A 239 12.44 -20.41 6.43
CA GLU A 239 12.94 -20.24 5.05
C GLU A 239 13.04 -21.56 4.27
N ASP A 240 13.52 -22.64 4.91
CA ASP A 240 13.53 -24.00 4.35
C ASP A 240 12.09 -24.45 4.06
N GLY A 241 11.16 -24.12 4.96
CA GLY A 241 9.73 -24.34 4.78
C GLY A 241 9.19 -23.63 3.54
N PHE A 242 9.51 -22.35 3.35
CA PHE A 242 9.11 -21.61 2.15
C PHE A 242 9.71 -22.25 0.88
N SER A 243 10.98 -22.61 0.93
CA SER A 243 11.72 -23.20 -0.19
C SER A 243 11.14 -24.55 -0.67
N GLN A 244 10.45 -25.29 0.19
CA GLN A 244 9.75 -26.53 -0.17
C GLN A 244 8.43 -26.32 -0.94
N ILE A 245 7.82 -25.14 -0.82
CA ILE A 245 6.47 -24.85 -1.35
C ILE A 245 6.43 -23.73 -2.39
N ARG A 246 7.43 -22.83 -2.44
CA ARG A 246 7.46 -21.64 -3.30
C ARG A 246 7.01 -21.87 -4.73
N ASP A 247 7.50 -22.93 -5.37
CA ASP A 247 7.27 -23.22 -6.79
C ASP A 247 6.00 -24.09 -7.04
N LYS A 248 5.23 -24.41 -5.98
CA LYS A 248 3.98 -25.18 -6.10
C LYS A 248 2.89 -24.31 -6.73
N LYS A 249 2.16 -24.89 -7.67
CA LYS A 249 1.06 -24.25 -8.39
C LYS A 249 -0.28 -24.78 -7.90
N ILE A 250 -0.82 -24.13 -6.87
CA ILE A 250 -2.12 -24.45 -6.27
C ILE A 250 -3.22 -23.61 -6.91
N PHE A 251 -2.91 -22.35 -7.22
CA PHE A 251 -3.89 -21.34 -7.64
C PHE A 251 -3.86 -21.16 -9.16
N GLY A 252 -4.16 -22.24 -9.89
CA GLY A 252 -4.00 -22.31 -11.34
C GLY A 252 -2.53 -22.33 -11.76
N GLN A 253 -2.10 -21.37 -12.57
CA GLN A 253 -0.75 -21.36 -13.16
C GLN A 253 0.31 -20.62 -12.33
N TYR A 254 -0.09 -19.89 -11.30
CA TYR A 254 0.82 -19.13 -10.43
C TYR A 254 1.47 -20.02 -9.38
N THR A 255 2.74 -19.76 -9.12
CA THR A 255 3.47 -20.30 -7.98
C THR A 255 3.02 -19.66 -6.66
N ILE A 256 3.22 -20.34 -5.52
CA ILE A 256 2.96 -19.75 -4.18
C ILE A 256 3.75 -18.45 -3.99
N GLU A 257 4.97 -18.37 -4.52
CA GLU A 257 5.77 -17.15 -4.48
C GLU A 257 5.11 -15.97 -5.21
N GLU A 258 4.65 -16.17 -6.45
CA GLU A 258 3.96 -15.13 -7.22
C GLU A 258 2.65 -14.71 -6.51
N ILE A 259 1.88 -15.66 -5.99
CA ILE A 259 0.64 -15.38 -5.23
C ILE A 259 0.92 -14.53 -3.99
N LEU A 260 1.95 -14.86 -3.21
CA LEU A 260 2.28 -14.11 -2.00
C LEU A 260 2.90 -12.74 -2.31
N LEU A 261 3.58 -12.57 -3.45
CA LEU A 261 4.03 -11.25 -3.93
C LEU A 261 2.86 -10.38 -4.42
N ILE A 262 1.91 -10.93 -5.18
CA ILE A 262 0.68 -10.20 -5.56
C ILE A 262 -0.09 -9.78 -4.30
N TYR A 263 -0.16 -10.64 -3.29
CA TYR A 263 -0.76 -10.32 -2.01
C TYR A 263 0.00 -9.21 -1.26
N ALA A 264 1.34 -9.27 -1.20
CA ALA A 264 2.16 -8.21 -0.62
C ALA A 264 2.01 -6.87 -1.38
N LEU A 265 1.79 -6.90 -2.69
CA LEU A 265 1.48 -5.71 -3.49
C LEU A 265 0.14 -5.10 -3.09
N LEU A 266 -0.88 -5.91 -2.80
CA LEU A 266 -2.18 -5.43 -2.32
C LEU A 266 -2.13 -4.89 -0.89
N VAL A 267 -1.51 -5.61 0.06
CA VAL A 267 -1.59 -5.26 1.49
C VAL A 267 -0.49 -4.31 1.96
N ASP A 268 0.71 -4.38 1.39
CA ASP A 268 1.86 -3.53 1.76
C ASP A 268 2.20 -2.49 0.66
N LYS A 269 1.52 -2.50 -0.49
CA LYS A 269 1.76 -1.56 -1.62
C LYS A 269 3.21 -1.56 -2.14
N PHE A 270 3.92 -2.67 -1.90
CA PHE A 270 5.37 -2.82 -2.09
C PHE A 270 6.26 -1.89 -1.26
N LEU A 271 5.73 -1.26 -0.20
CA LEU A 271 6.50 -0.47 0.75
C LEU A 271 7.19 -1.37 1.79
N LEU A 272 8.48 -1.16 1.99
CA LEU A 272 9.25 -1.82 3.05
C LEU A 272 9.11 -1.02 4.35
N HIS A 273 8.37 -1.58 5.30
CA HIS A 273 8.21 -1.00 6.63
C HIS A 273 8.20 -2.12 7.69
N LYS A 274 8.51 -1.79 8.95
CA LYS A 274 8.69 -2.74 10.07
C LYS A 274 7.58 -3.78 10.29
N ASN A 275 6.37 -3.53 9.76
CA ASN A 275 5.18 -4.38 9.94
C ASN A 275 4.67 -4.96 8.60
N SER A 276 5.46 -4.90 7.51
CA SER A 276 5.05 -5.43 6.21
C SER A 276 5.28 -6.95 6.12
N PHE A 277 4.31 -7.65 5.54
CA PHE A 277 4.45 -9.07 5.20
C PHE A 277 5.58 -9.27 4.17
N LEU A 278 5.75 -8.29 3.28
CA LEU A 278 6.81 -8.21 2.30
C LEU A 278 8.23 -8.43 2.87
N LEU A 279 8.54 -7.98 4.09
CA LEU A 279 9.86 -8.25 4.70
C LEU A 279 10.15 -9.75 4.78
N ASN A 280 9.15 -10.54 5.20
CA ASN A 280 9.27 -12.00 5.32
C ASN A 280 9.59 -12.65 3.96
N LEU A 281 8.97 -12.14 2.88
CA LEU A 281 9.20 -12.62 1.52
C LEU A 281 10.61 -12.25 1.02
N CYS A 282 11.06 -11.02 1.24
CA CYS A 282 12.43 -10.60 0.90
C CYS A 282 13.49 -11.52 1.54
N PHE A 283 13.27 -11.94 2.78
CA PHE A 283 14.13 -12.89 3.48
C PHE A 283 14.03 -14.33 2.95
N CYS A 284 12.82 -14.84 2.71
CA CYS A 284 12.64 -16.23 2.26
C CYS A 284 13.08 -16.46 0.80
N ILE A 285 12.87 -15.47 -0.07
CA ILE A 285 13.11 -15.59 -1.50
C ILE A 285 14.58 -15.31 -1.84
N LYS A 286 15.24 -14.40 -1.10
CA LYS A 286 16.65 -14.00 -1.29
C LYS A 286 16.93 -13.61 -2.75
N SER A 287 18.13 -13.91 -3.27
CA SER A 287 18.58 -13.55 -4.62
C SER A 287 17.63 -13.99 -5.74
N LYS A 288 16.84 -15.07 -5.55
CA LYS A 288 15.83 -15.51 -6.54
C LYS A 288 14.71 -14.49 -6.74
N LEU A 289 14.48 -13.54 -5.83
CA LEU A 289 13.42 -12.53 -5.99
C LEU A 289 13.71 -11.62 -7.17
N LEU A 290 15.00 -11.45 -7.50
CA LEU A 290 15.45 -10.64 -8.63
C LEU A 290 15.01 -11.23 -9.99
N GLU A 291 14.68 -12.53 -10.02
CA GLU A 291 14.20 -13.25 -11.21
C GLU A 291 12.66 -13.33 -11.27
N ASN A 292 11.94 -12.89 -10.24
CA ASN A 292 10.48 -13.04 -10.16
C ASN A 292 9.76 -12.16 -11.19
N SER A 293 8.81 -12.75 -11.91
CA SER A 293 7.98 -12.14 -12.96
C SER A 293 7.24 -10.90 -12.45
N ILE A 294 6.43 -11.05 -11.40
CA ILE A 294 5.55 -10.00 -10.85
C ILE A 294 6.35 -8.78 -10.38
N LEU A 295 7.49 -8.99 -9.70
CA LEU A 295 8.34 -7.87 -9.27
C LEU A 295 8.99 -7.17 -10.46
N ASN A 296 9.47 -7.91 -11.46
CA ASN A 296 10.10 -7.33 -12.64
C ASN A 296 9.09 -6.56 -13.52
N ASP A 297 7.88 -7.09 -13.68
CA ASP A 297 6.79 -6.43 -14.39
C ASP A 297 6.32 -5.16 -13.68
N PHE A 298 6.24 -5.18 -12.34
CA PHE A 298 5.91 -4.00 -11.55
C PHE A 298 7.01 -2.91 -11.64
N ILE A 299 8.29 -3.29 -11.64
CA ILE A 299 9.40 -2.33 -11.84
C ILE A 299 9.34 -1.71 -13.23
N TYR A 300 9.11 -2.52 -14.27
CA TYR A 300 8.92 -1.99 -15.61
C TYR A 300 7.72 -1.04 -15.67
N PHE A 301 6.62 -1.35 -14.98
CA PHE A 301 5.49 -0.43 -14.85
C PHE A 301 5.88 0.87 -14.14
N GLU A 302 6.57 0.82 -12.98
CA GLU A 302 7.05 2.01 -12.27
C GLU A 302 7.88 2.89 -13.22
N ASP A 303 8.96 2.35 -13.80
CA ASP A 303 9.88 3.09 -14.66
C ASP A 303 9.20 3.81 -15.83
N ASN A 304 8.09 3.28 -16.34
CA ASN A 304 7.29 3.90 -17.42
C ASN A 304 6.15 4.81 -16.93
N ASN A 305 5.73 4.73 -15.66
CA ASN A 305 4.54 5.42 -15.14
C ASN A 305 4.81 6.35 -13.95
N MET A 306 6.07 6.54 -13.52
CA MET A 306 6.46 7.48 -12.44
C MET A 306 6.13 8.97 -12.69
N SER A 307 5.42 9.33 -13.76
CA SER A 307 4.85 10.67 -13.92
C SER A 307 3.51 10.77 -13.19
N SER A 308 3.29 11.87 -12.44
CA SER A 308 1.99 12.23 -11.89
C SER A 308 0.88 12.30 -12.94
N LYS A 309 1.21 12.75 -14.16
CA LYS A 309 0.29 12.77 -15.31
C LYS A 309 -0.27 11.40 -15.68
N SER A 310 0.41 10.31 -15.31
CA SER A 310 -0.09 8.94 -15.50
C SER A 310 -1.22 8.60 -14.55
N ILE A 311 -1.23 9.19 -13.33
CA ILE A 311 -2.27 8.95 -12.32
C ILE A 311 -3.35 10.03 -12.25
N GLU A 312 -3.10 11.25 -12.74
CA GLU A 312 -4.09 12.35 -12.77
C GLU A 312 -5.48 11.94 -13.30
N PRO A 313 -5.63 11.13 -14.38
CA PRO A 313 -6.94 10.69 -14.87
C PRO A 313 -7.74 9.81 -13.89
N TYR A 314 -7.07 9.20 -12.91
CA TYR A 314 -7.66 8.31 -11.90
C TYR A 314 -7.81 8.99 -10.53
N ILE A 315 -7.45 10.27 -10.41
CA ILE A 315 -7.65 11.04 -9.18
C ILE A 315 -9.10 11.52 -9.13
N ASN A 316 -9.80 11.13 -8.07
CA ASN A 316 -11.14 11.62 -7.74
C ASN A 316 -11.11 12.40 -6.42
N SER A 317 -11.39 13.70 -6.47
CA SER A 317 -11.40 14.56 -5.29
C SER A 317 -12.32 14.06 -4.17
N MET A 318 -13.44 13.39 -4.48
CA MET A 318 -14.34 12.85 -3.46
C MET A 318 -13.72 11.69 -2.66
N ASP A 319 -12.88 10.86 -3.27
CA ASP A 319 -12.13 9.81 -2.56
C ASP A 319 -11.04 10.42 -1.66
N MET A 320 -10.42 11.52 -2.11
CA MET A 320 -9.50 12.30 -1.29
C MET A 320 -10.23 12.97 -0.10
N TYR A 321 -11.37 13.62 -0.33
CA TYR A 321 -12.18 14.23 0.74
C TYR A 321 -12.64 13.18 1.77
N LEU A 322 -12.94 11.94 1.35
CA LEU A 322 -13.25 10.83 2.24
C LEU A 322 -12.08 10.48 3.19
N ARG A 323 -10.81 10.65 2.77
CA ARG A 323 -9.65 10.44 3.67
C ARG A 323 -9.61 11.47 4.81
N PHE A 324 -10.09 12.68 4.57
CA PHE A 324 -10.13 13.78 5.56
C PHE A 324 -11.43 13.87 6.36
N ALA A 325 -12.45 13.08 6.01
CA ALA A 325 -13.74 13.09 6.66
C ALA A 325 -13.71 12.38 8.02
N SER A 326 -14.20 13.04 9.09
CA SER A 326 -14.40 12.35 10.37
C SER A 326 -15.63 11.44 10.33
N HIS A 327 -15.46 10.13 10.56
CA HIS A 327 -16.57 9.16 10.60
C HIS A 327 -17.76 9.63 11.45
N THR A 328 -17.50 10.11 12.68
CA THR A 328 -18.55 10.41 13.67
C THR A 328 -18.93 11.89 13.73
N LYS A 329 -18.17 12.78 13.10
CA LYS A 329 -18.36 14.25 13.20
C LYS A 329 -18.53 14.95 11.85
N SER A 330 -18.37 14.25 10.72
CA SER A 330 -18.58 14.84 9.41
C SER A 330 -20.05 15.23 9.22
N LYS A 331 -20.26 16.48 8.79
CA LYS A 331 -21.59 16.96 8.35
C LYS A 331 -21.85 16.66 6.87
N ALA A 332 -20.79 16.35 6.12
CA ALA A 332 -20.86 16.07 4.69
C ALA A 332 -21.04 14.58 4.41
N TYR A 333 -20.32 13.71 5.12
CA TYR A 333 -20.32 12.26 4.88
C TYR A 333 -20.99 11.51 6.03
N THR A 334 -21.93 10.62 5.70
CA THR A 334 -22.48 9.65 6.65
C THR A 334 -22.41 8.24 6.07
N PHE A 335 -22.20 7.26 6.93
CA PHE A 335 -21.94 5.86 6.56
C PHE A 335 -23.07 4.99 7.11
N LYS A 336 -23.67 4.15 6.26
CA LYS A 336 -24.74 3.22 6.65
C LYS A 336 -24.36 1.81 6.20
N PRO A 337 -24.26 0.82 7.10
CA PRO A 337 -24.03 -0.56 6.69
C PRO A 337 -25.13 -1.04 5.73
N ILE A 338 -24.74 -1.72 4.66
CA ILE A 338 -25.65 -2.44 3.75
C ILE A 338 -25.68 -3.92 4.15
N ASN A 339 -24.50 -4.49 4.39
CA ASN A 339 -24.26 -5.85 4.88
C ASN A 339 -22.86 -5.90 5.53
N ASP A 340 -22.36 -7.09 5.86
CA ASP A 340 -21.11 -7.28 6.59
C ASP A 340 -19.84 -6.81 5.83
N VAL A 341 -19.94 -6.56 4.51
CA VAL A 341 -18.79 -6.21 3.64
C VAL A 341 -18.94 -4.88 2.91
N MET A 342 -20.10 -4.22 2.97
CA MET A 342 -20.35 -2.96 2.27
C MET A 342 -21.07 -1.93 3.13
N CYS A 343 -20.63 -0.68 2.97
CA CYS A 343 -21.28 0.52 3.49
C CYS A 343 -21.81 1.38 2.33
N GLN A 344 -23.02 1.91 2.49
CA GLN A 344 -23.50 3.06 1.74
C GLN A 344 -22.79 4.30 2.29
N VAL A 345 -22.18 5.08 1.39
CA VAL A 345 -21.65 6.42 1.67
C VAL A 345 -22.65 7.43 1.14
N ASP A 346 -23.18 8.26 2.03
CA ASP A 346 -24.09 9.35 1.70
C ASP A 346 -23.36 10.69 1.79
N LEU A 347 -23.54 11.55 0.78
CA LEU A 347 -23.03 12.92 0.73
C LEU A 347 -24.19 13.89 0.96
N PHE A 348 -24.07 14.73 1.99
CA PHE A 348 -25.12 15.63 2.50
C PHE A 348 -26.49 14.93 2.67
N GLY A 349 -26.44 13.71 3.23
CA GLY A 349 -27.63 12.88 3.49
C GLY A 349 -28.26 12.22 2.25
N LYS A 350 -27.65 12.34 1.06
CA LYS A 350 -28.10 11.67 -0.17
C LYS A 350 -27.21 10.47 -0.50
N PRO A 351 -27.77 9.30 -0.88
CA PRO A 351 -27.02 8.17 -1.39
C PRO A 351 -26.04 8.56 -2.49
N SER A 352 -24.75 8.35 -2.23
CA SER A 352 -23.68 8.81 -3.12
C SER A 352 -22.95 7.64 -3.78
N VAL A 353 -22.41 6.71 -3.00
CA VAL A 353 -21.63 5.57 -3.52
C VAL A 353 -21.65 4.37 -2.57
N LYS A 354 -21.36 3.16 -3.07
CA LYS A 354 -21.09 1.97 -2.25
C LYS A 354 -19.58 1.88 -1.97
N LEU A 355 -19.21 1.59 -0.73
CA LEU A 355 -17.84 1.31 -0.30
C LEU A 355 -17.75 -0.14 0.17
N ILE A 356 -16.84 -0.93 -0.40
CA ILE A 356 -16.46 -2.22 0.17
C ILE A 356 -15.61 -1.95 1.41
N SER A 357 -16.09 -2.32 2.59
CA SER A 357 -15.43 -2.12 3.89
C SER A 357 -14.52 -3.27 4.28
N TYR A 358 -14.80 -4.48 3.79
CA TYR A 358 -14.06 -5.71 4.15
C TYR A 358 -13.09 -6.15 3.06
N SER A 359 -11.87 -6.46 3.46
CA SER A 359 -10.76 -6.93 2.61
C SER A 359 -10.42 -6.00 1.42
N ASN A 360 -10.80 -4.73 1.53
CA ASN A 360 -10.50 -3.68 0.56
C ASN A 360 -9.24 -2.93 0.96
N THR A 361 -8.15 -3.14 0.23
CA THR A 361 -6.86 -2.51 0.50
C THR A 361 -6.65 -1.17 -0.22
N MET A 362 -7.55 -0.79 -1.14
CA MET A 362 -7.49 0.45 -1.92
C MET A 362 -8.88 1.09 -2.01
N PRO A 363 -9.37 1.72 -0.92
CA PRO A 363 -10.74 2.23 -0.85
C PRO A 363 -10.90 3.53 -1.63
N LEU A 364 -11.21 3.38 -2.92
CA LEU A 364 -11.43 4.45 -3.92
C LEU A 364 -12.87 4.38 -4.50
N PRO A 365 -13.92 4.37 -3.66
CA PRO A 365 -15.30 4.12 -4.11
C PRO A 365 -15.78 5.07 -5.22
N TYR A 366 -15.40 6.34 -5.22
CA TYR A 366 -15.83 7.30 -6.24
C TYR A 366 -15.11 7.09 -7.59
N LEU A 367 -13.85 6.69 -7.59
CA LEU A 367 -13.16 6.23 -8.78
C LEU A 367 -13.84 4.99 -9.36
N TYR A 368 -14.16 3.99 -8.53
CA TYR A 368 -14.83 2.77 -9.00
C TYR A 368 -16.22 3.04 -9.58
N LYS A 369 -17.00 3.94 -8.98
CA LYS A 369 -18.31 4.38 -9.48
C LYS A 369 -18.27 5.02 -10.87
N ASN A 370 -17.18 5.71 -11.21
CA ASN A 370 -17.04 6.42 -12.48
C ASN A 370 -16.59 5.53 -13.64
N ILE A 371 -16.26 4.27 -13.38
CA ILE A 371 -15.69 3.31 -14.35
C ILE A 371 -16.70 2.18 -14.68
N THR A 372 -17.76 2.06 -13.88
CA THR A 372 -18.98 1.27 -14.15
C THR A 372 -20.04 2.10 -14.86
#